data_AF-A0A0F9B4F8-F1
#
_entry.id   AF-A0A0F9B4F8-F1
#
_cell.length_a   1.000
_cell.length_b   1.000
_cell.length_c   1.000
_cell.angle_alpha   90.00
_cell.angle_beta   90.00
_cell.angle_gamma   90.00
#
_symmetry.space_group_name_H-M   'P 1'
#
loop_
_entity.id
_entity.type
_entity.pdbx_description
1 polymer ?
#
loop_
_entity_poly.entity_id
_entity_poly.type
_entity_poly.pdbx_seq_one_letter_code
_entity_poly.pdbx_strand_id
1 'polypeptide(L)'
;PILKVIEGNNLFVITDIFAFYTGCTRKTFYDHELHKSDTIKKAIDDNKLKTCQSLKNKWYKSDNPTLQIALFKTICGGDDLRKLSQSYIDQNLDNNITITVSRVKKPPIDER
;
A
#
# COMPACT_ATOMS: atom_id res chain seq x y z
N PRO A 1 -4.27 18.67 -24.59
CA PRO A 1 -4.37 19.49 -23.35
C PRO A 1 -4.15 18.66 -22.07
N ILE A 2 -5.05 17.73 -21.74
CA ILE A 2 -5.05 17.03 -20.45
C ILE A 2 -3.80 16.17 -20.19
N LEU A 3 -3.28 15.49 -21.22
CA LEU A 3 -2.04 14.68 -21.16
C LEU A 3 -0.81 15.45 -20.68
N LYS A 4 -0.59 16.67 -21.20
CA LYS A 4 0.55 17.51 -20.78
C LYS A 4 0.47 17.92 -19.30
N VAL A 5 -0.74 18.08 -18.76
CA VAL A 5 -0.96 18.41 -17.34
C VAL A 5 -0.72 17.19 -16.45
N ILE A 6 -1.09 15.99 -16.92
CA ILE A 6 -0.79 14.71 -16.24
C ILE A 6 0.74 14.52 -16.17
N GLU A 7 1.44 14.60 -17.30
CA GLU A 7 2.90 14.41 -17.38
C GLU A 7 3.69 15.49 -16.62
N GLY A 8 3.26 16.75 -16.68
CA GLY A 8 3.98 17.87 -16.05
C GLY A 8 3.88 17.90 -14.52
N ASN A 9 2.73 17.53 -13.95
CA ASN A 9 2.48 17.65 -12.50
C ASN A 9 2.60 16.33 -11.73
N ASN A 10 3.11 15.24 -12.35
CA ASN A 10 3.21 13.90 -11.75
C ASN A 10 1.90 13.44 -11.08
N LEU A 11 0.77 13.54 -11.78
CA LEU A 11 -0.52 13.21 -11.19
C LEU A 11 -0.61 11.70 -10.88
N PHE A 12 -0.88 11.35 -9.62
CA PHE A 12 -0.92 9.97 -9.14
C PHE A 12 -2.34 9.39 -9.11
N VAL A 13 -3.36 10.23 -8.99
CA VAL A 13 -4.76 9.79 -8.93
C VAL A 13 -5.61 10.62 -9.90
N ILE A 14 -6.65 10.00 -10.47
CA ILE A 14 -7.61 10.67 -11.37
C ILE A 14 -8.30 11.86 -10.66
N THR A 15 -8.47 11.78 -9.33
CA THR A 15 -8.97 12.87 -8.50
C THR A 15 -8.14 14.15 -8.61
N ASP A 16 -6.82 14.00 -8.74
CA ASP A 16 -5.86 15.10 -8.71
C ASP A 16 -5.91 15.87 -10.05
N ILE A 17 -6.32 15.20 -11.14
CA ILE A 17 -6.58 15.84 -12.43
C ILE A 17 -7.60 16.97 -12.26
N PHE A 18 -8.63 16.81 -11.43
CA PHE A 18 -9.61 17.87 -11.18
C PHE A 18 -9.09 19.03 -10.34
N ALA A 19 -7.98 18.86 -9.61
CA ALA A 19 -7.34 19.95 -8.87
C ALA A 19 -6.45 20.81 -9.79
N PHE A 20 -5.79 20.19 -10.77
CA PHE A 20 -4.86 20.87 -11.68
C PHE A 20 -5.44 21.23 -13.05
N TYR A 21 -6.54 20.61 -13.48
CA TYR A 21 -7.19 20.87 -14.77
C TYR A 21 -8.58 21.52 -14.57
N THR A 22 -8.59 22.84 -14.47
CA THR A 22 -9.80 23.67 -14.32
C THR A 22 -10.72 23.66 -15.55
N GLY A 23 -10.27 23.12 -16.69
CA GLY A 23 -11.02 23.09 -17.95
C GLY A 23 -12.05 21.96 -18.08
N CYS A 24 -12.16 21.03 -17.14
CA CYS A 24 -13.20 19.99 -17.15
C CYS A 24 -13.81 19.80 -15.75
N THR A 25 -15.12 20.06 -15.63
CA THR A 25 -15.93 19.66 -14.48
C THR A 25 -15.94 18.13 -14.37
N ARG A 26 -15.95 17.58 -13.14
CA ARG A 26 -16.05 16.13 -12.89
C ARG A 26 -17.16 15.47 -13.71
N LYS A 27 -18.34 16.10 -13.76
CA LYS A 27 -19.50 15.64 -14.54
C LYS A 27 -19.10 15.33 -15.99
N THR A 28 -18.52 16.31 -16.69
CA THR A 28 -18.04 16.19 -18.08
C THR A 28 -16.99 15.09 -18.25
N PHE A 29 -16.07 14.91 -17.30
CA PHE A 29 -15.04 13.86 -17.39
C PHE A 29 -15.59 12.43 -17.30
N TYR A 30 -16.60 12.21 -16.45
CA TYR A 30 -17.28 10.91 -16.36
C TYR A 30 -18.24 10.70 -17.54
N ASP A 31 -18.93 11.74 -17.98
CA ASP A 31 -19.88 11.74 -19.11
C ASP A 31 -19.20 11.40 -20.45
N HIS A 32 -17.99 11.92 -20.69
CA HIS A 32 -17.15 11.55 -21.84
C HIS A 32 -16.36 10.24 -21.65
N GLU A 33 -16.65 9.45 -20.61
CA GLU A 33 -15.99 8.17 -20.29
C GLU A 33 -14.44 8.22 -20.22
N LEU A 34 -13.83 9.40 -20.04
CA LEU A 34 -12.38 9.60 -20.05
C LEU A 34 -11.65 8.79 -18.97
N HIS A 35 -12.36 8.41 -17.91
CA HIS A 35 -11.91 7.48 -16.87
C HIS A 35 -11.58 6.06 -17.38
N LYS A 36 -12.13 5.64 -18.53
CA LYS A 36 -11.86 4.35 -19.19
C LYS A 36 -10.76 4.43 -20.25
N SER A 37 -10.27 5.62 -20.59
CA SER A 37 -9.24 5.77 -21.62
C SER A 37 -7.92 5.17 -21.17
N ASP A 38 -7.48 4.10 -21.84
CA ASP A 38 -6.18 3.46 -21.59
C ASP A 38 -5.01 4.44 -21.67
N THR A 39 -5.08 5.45 -22.56
CA THR A 39 -4.04 6.48 -22.68
C THR A 39 -3.90 7.31 -21.41
N ILE A 40 -5.01 7.68 -20.77
CA ILE A 40 -5.01 8.45 -19.51
C ILE A 40 -4.55 7.55 -18.35
N LYS A 41 -5.06 6.31 -18.29
CA LYS A 41 -4.68 5.33 -17.27
C LYS A 41 -3.19 5.02 -17.32
N LYS A 42 -2.64 4.81 -18.52
CA LYS A 42 -1.23 4.55 -18.77
C LYS A 42 -0.36 5.76 -18.41
N ALA A 43 -0.75 6.99 -18.76
CA ALA A 43 0.02 8.17 -18.39
C ALA A 43 0.14 8.36 -16.86
N ILE A 44 -0.93 8.04 -16.10
CA ILE A 44 -0.91 8.05 -14.63
C ILE A 44 0.00 6.94 -14.09
N ASP A 45 -0.05 5.74 -14.68
CA ASP A 45 0.77 4.61 -14.24
C ASP A 45 2.26 4.81 -14.56
N ASP A 46 2.59 5.32 -15.75
CA ASP A 46 3.94 5.73 -16.15
C ASP A 46 4.51 6.80 -15.19
N ASN A 47 3.69 7.75 -14.73
CA ASN A 47 4.11 8.75 -13.74
C ASN A 47 4.38 8.15 -12.35
N LYS A 48 3.52 7.23 -11.88
CA LYS A 48 3.76 6.46 -10.65
C LYS A 48 5.06 5.66 -10.75
N LEU A 49 5.25 4.96 -11.87
CA LEU A 49 6.40 4.12 -12.12
C LEU A 49 7.70 4.95 -12.15
N LYS A 50 7.72 6.07 -12.89
CA LYS A 50 8.84 7.04 -12.92
C LYS A 50 9.16 7.57 -11.53
N THR A 51 8.14 7.96 -10.76
CA THR A 51 8.33 8.47 -9.38
C THR A 51 8.86 7.40 -8.45
N CYS A 52 8.35 6.17 -8.54
CA CYS A 52 8.81 5.04 -7.75
C CYS A 52 10.26 4.64 -8.08
N GLN A 53 10.65 4.67 -9.36
CA GLN A 53 12.04 4.49 -9.80
C GLN A 53 12.95 5.62 -9.30
N SER A 54 12.51 6.88 -9.40
CA SER A 54 13.22 8.05 -8.88
C SER A 54 13.45 7.96 -7.37
N LEU A 55 12.44 7.50 -6.62
CA LEU A 55 12.53 7.29 -5.18
C LEU A 55 13.50 6.15 -4.83
N LYS A 56 13.44 5.01 -5.52
CA LYS A 56 14.42 3.91 -5.36
C LYS A 56 15.85 4.36 -5.64
N ASN A 57 16.07 5.17 -6.68
CA ASN A 57 17.39 5.73 -7.01
C ASN A 57 17.88 6.72 -5.92
N LYS A 58 16.99 7.54 -5.34
CA LYS A 58 17.31 8.39 -4.18
C LYS A 58 17.65 7.58 -2.94
N TRP A 59 16.93 6.48 -2.66
CA TRP A 59 17.22 5.59 -1.54
C TRP A 59 18.56 4.87 -1.70
N TYR A 60 18.88 4.42 -2.93
CA TYR A 60 20.16 3.79 -3.26
C TYR A 60 21.36 4.73 -3.04
N LYS A 61 21.19 6.02 -3.39
CA LYS A 61 22.22 7.06 -3.24
C LYS A 61 22.26 7.71 -1.85
N SER A 62 21.47 7.23 -0.88
CA SER A 62 21.40 7.84 0.45
C SER A 62 22.16 7.00 1.47
N ASP A 63 22.97 7.64 2.30
CA ASP A 63 23.64 7.03 3.46
C ASP A 63 22.70 6.77 4.66
N ASN A 64 21.39 7.04 4.51
CA ASN A 64 20.43 6.77 5.59
C ASN A 64 20.12 5.26 5.65
N PRO A 65 20.48 4.55 6.74
CA PRO A 65 20.31 3.11 6.83
C PRO A 65 18.83 2.68 6.75
N THR A 66 17.89 3.52 7.21
CA THR A 66 16.46 3.26 7.11
C THR A 66 15.98 3.23 5.66
N LEU A 67 16.52 4.11 4.80
CA LEU A 67 16.19 4.14 3.37
C LEU A 67 16.83 2.98 2.61
N GLN A 68 18.05 2.60 2.97
CA GLN A 68 18.73 1.42 2.42
C GLN A 68 17.97 0.12 2.79
N ILE A 69 17.53 -0.01 4.04
CA ILE A 69 16.67 -1.12 4.49
C ILE A 69 15.33 -1.10 3.74
N ALA A 70 14.69 0.06 3.58
CA ALA A 70 13.43 0.16 2.82
C ALA A 70 13.60 -0.24 1.35
N LEU A 71 14.72 0.15 0.71
CA LEU A 71 15.06 -0.29 -0.64
C LEU A 71 15.28 -1.80 -0.69
N PHE A 72 16.09 -2.36 0.21
CA PHE A 72 16.36 -3.80 0.28
C PHE A 72 15.05 -4.61 0.41
N LYS A 73 14.16 -4.21 1.33
CA LYS A 73 12.82 -4.82 1.51
C LYS A 73 11.93 -4.73 0.26
N THR A 74 12.19 -3.79 -0.64
CA THR A 74 11.43 -3.58 -1.87
C THR A 74 12.00 -4.34 -3.08
N ILE A 75 13.25 -4.82 -3.02
CA ILE A 75 13.93 -5.51 -4.13
C ILE A 75 14.20 -6.99 -3.87
N CYS A 76 14.41 -7.39 -2.60
CA CYS A 76 14.76 -8.77 -2.24
C CYS A 76 13.54 -9.69 -2.15
N GLY A 77 13.79 -10.98 -2.43
CA GLY A 77 12.81 -12.05 -2.25
C GLY A 77 12.55 -12.40 -0.78
N GLY A 78 11.56 -13.27 -0.55
CA GLY A 78 11.09 -13.64 0.79
C GLY A 78 12.17 -14.20 1.72
N ASP A 79 13.12 -14.99 1.20
CA ASP A 79 14.17 -15.61 2.01
C ASP A 79 15.23 -14.63 2.54
N ASP A 80 15.57 -13.60 1.77
CA ASP A 80 16.50 -12.56 2.22
C ASP A 80 15.78 -11.55 3.13
N LEU A 81 14.48 -11.31 2.88
CA LEU A 81 13.63 -10.53 3.77
C LEU A 81 13.43 -11.21 5.14
N ARG A 82 13.27 -12.54 5.18
CA ARG A 82 13.26 -13.37 6.40
C ARG A 82 14.50 -13.09 7.24
N LYS A 83 15.70 -13.19 6.66
CA LYS A 83 17.00 -13.01 7.36
C LYS A 83 17.17 -11.59 7.94
N LEU A 84 16.58 -10.57 7.32
CA LEU A 84 16.66 -9.17 7.78
C LEU A 84 15.62 -8.81 8.86
N SER A 85 14.56 -9.60 9.03
CA SER A 85 13.50 -9.29 10.01
C SER A 85 13.87 -9.77 11.41
N GLN A 86 13.95 -8.86 12.38
CA GLN A 86 14.17 -9.21 13.80
C GLN A 86 13.01 -9.99 14.43
N SER A 87 11.82 -9.94 13.85
CA SER A 87 10.61 -10.58 14.37
C SER A 87 9.97 -11.41 13.27
N TYR A 88 10.61 -12.51 12.91
CA TYR A 88 9.99 -13.52 12.05
C TYR A 88 9.22 -14.53 12.90
N ILE A 89 7.89 -14.44 12.88
CA ILE A 89 6.99 -15.42 13.50
C ILE A 89 6.55 -16.39 12.40
N ASP A 90 7.14 -17.59 12.39
CA ASP A 90 6.73 -18.69 11.53
C ASP A 90 5.42 -19.28 12.10
N GLN A 91 4.27 -18.77 11.63
CA GLN A 91 2.94 -19.23 12.07
C GLN A 91 2.60 -20.58 11.41
N ASN A 92 3.21 -21.65 11.92
CA ASN A 92 2.69 -23.00 11.73
C ASN A 92 1.36 -23.08 12.49
N LEU A 93 0.25 -23.11 11.74
CA LEU A 93 -1.08 -23.24 12.31
C LEU A 93 -1.34 -24.71 12.70
N ASP A 94 -0.72 -25.14 13.79
CA ASP A 94 -1.09 -26.37 14.46
C ASP A 94 -2.51 -26.20 15.04
N ASN A 95 -3.50 -26.83 14.41
CA ASN A 95 -4.93 -26.66 14.69
C ASN A 95 -5.40 -27.27 16.04
N ASN A 96 -4.53 -27.31 17.04
CA ASN A 96 -4.82 -27.92 18.34
C ASN A 96 -5.37 -26.88 19.33
N ILE A 97 -6.66 -26.99 19.65
CA ILE A 97 -7.34 -26.08 20.58
C ILE A 97 -7.20 -26.60 22.01
N THR A 98 -6.31 -26.00 22.80
CA THR A 98 -6.16 -26.32 24.23
C THR A 98 -7.28 -25.67 25.06
N ILE A 99 -8.23 -26.47 25.55
CA ILE A 99 -9.31 -26.01 26.43
C ILE A 99 -8.95 -26.29 27.90
N THR A 100 -8.67 -25.23 28.66
CA THR A 100 -8.39 -25.33 30.11
C THR A 100 -9.70 -25.28 30.90
N VAL A 101 -10.16 -26.44 31.40
CA VAL A 101 -11.39 -26.55 32.20
C VAL A 101 -11.10 -26.29 33.69
N SER A 102 -11.72 -25.25 34.25
CA SER A 102 -11.67 -24.94 35.68
C SER A 102 -12.97 -25.32 36.38
N ARG A 103 -12.89 -26.03 37.51
CA ARG A 103 -14.07 -26.48 38.27
C ARG A 103 -14.66 -25.32 39.10
N VAL A 104 -15.85 -24.86 38.71
CA VAL A 104 -16.63 -23.87 39.49
C VAL A 104 -17.05 -24.49 40.82
N LYS A 105 -16.77 -23.81 41.95
CA LYS A 105 -17.34 -24.16 43.25
C LYS A 105 -18.80 -23.67 43.28
N LYS A 106 -19.75 -24.57 43.57
CA LYS A 106 -21.16 -24.22 43.73
C LYS A 106 -21.30 -23.25 44.92
N PRO A 107 -22.04 -22.13 44.80
CA PRO A 107 -22.30 -21.26 45.95
C PRO A 107 -23.11 -22.01 47.02
N PRO A 108 -22.95 -21.65 48.31
CA PRO A 108 -23.78 -22.21 49.37
C PRO A 108 -25.26 -21.90 49.09
N ILE A 109 -26.12 -22.87 49.38
CA ILE A 109 -27.57 -22.75 49.25
C ILE A 109 -28.04 -22.06 50.53
N ASP A 110 -28.61 -20.85 50.42
CA ASP A 110 -29.23 -20.16 51.55
C ASP A 110 -30.61 -20.79 51.79
N GLU A 111 -30.74 -21.60 52.85
CA GLU A 111 -32.02 -22.16 53.29
C GLU A 111 -32.75 -21.12 54.16
N ARG A 112 -33.86 -20.59 53.63
CA ARG A 112 -34.87 -19.79 54.34
C ARG A 112 -36.26 -20.11 53.82
#